data_AF-X5PNE4-F1
#
_entry.id   AF-X5PNE4-F1
#
_cell.length_a   1.000
_cell.length_b   1.000
_cell.length_c   1.000
_cell.angle_alpha   90.00
_cell.angle_beta   90.00
_cell.angle_gamma   90.00
#
_symmetry.space_group_name_H-M   'P 1'
#
loop_
_entity.id
_entity.type
_entity.pdbx_description
1 polymer ?
#
loop_
_entity_poly.entity_id
_entity_poly.type
_entity_poly.pdbx_seq_one_letter_code
_entity_poly.pdbx_strand_id
1 'polypeptide(L)'
;MDSLITAAGLALAAGNPLAALDRVALREDAPALALRGIAMAQLGDFDRAKVLLRRAGRAFGPKEAVARARCVVAEAEIALVSRDLGWPSKALDAARSTLEKHGDRLNAAHAGHLKVRRLLLIGRLDEAEDVLAGLDPSPLPPASRAAHELAVAGIAMRRLKTKAARAALEWARHA
;
A
#
# COMPACT_ATOMS: atom_id res chain seq x y z
N MET A 1 21.67 -3.88 12.97
CA MET A 1 20.62 -3.99 11.94
C MET A 1 20.67 -5.41 11.43
N ASP A 2 19.54 -6.14 11.42
CA ASP A 2 19.50 -7.54 10.97
C ASP A 2 19.68 -7.60 9.45
N SER A 3 20.84 -8.09 9.00
CA SER A 3 21.24 -8.10 7.59
C SER A 3 20.32 -8.95 6.72
N LEU A 4 19.74 -10.02 7.28
CA LEU A 4 18.83 -10.91 6.55
C LEU A 4 17.49 -10.24 6.28
N ILE A 5 16.95 -9.51 7.26
CA ILE A 5 15.72 -8.73 7.12
C ILE A 5 15.88 -7.66 6.04
N THR A 6 16.99 -6.91 6.07
CA THR A 6 17.27 -5.90 5.04
C THR A 6 17.38 -6.54 3.65
N ALA A 7 18.12 -7.65 3.52
CA ALA A 7 18.29 -8.33 2.24
C ALA A 7 16.98 -8.91 1.70
N ALA A 8 16.13 -9.46 2.56
CA ALA A 8 14.81 -9.95 2.18
C ALA A 8 13.88 -8.80 1.74
N GLY A 9 13.91 -7.65 2.43
CA GLY A 9 13.17 -6.46 2.02
C GLY A 9 13.58 -5.96 0.62
N LEU A 10 14.88 -5.94 0.33
CA LEU A 10 15.40 -5.58 -0.99
C LEU A 10 14.96 -6.58 -2.07
N ALA A 11 14.99 -7.87 -1.77
CA ALA A 11 14.52 -8.90 -2.69
C ALA A 11 13.04 -8.74 -3.05
N LEU A 12 12.18 -8.41 -2.07
CA LEU A 12 10.76 -8.12 -2.32
C LEU A 12 10.56 -6.85 -3.14
N ALA A 13 11.33 -5.80 -2.89
CA ALA A 13 11.27 -4.57 -3.67
C ALA A 13 11.64 -4.81 -5.14
N ALA A 14 12.52 -5.78 -5.41
CA ALA A 14 12.88 -6.23 -6.75
C ALA A 14 11.89 -7.26 -7.35
N GLY A 15 10.80 -7.60 -6.66
CA GLY A 15 9.83 -8.59 -7.13
C GLY A 15 10.34 -10.04 -7.08
N ASN A 16 11.29 -10.35 -6.20
CA ASN A 16 11.82 -11.69 -6.00
C ASN A 16 11.39 -12.28 -4.64
N PRO A 17 10.14 -12.78 -4.53
CA PRO A 17 9.61 -13.31 -3.27
C PRO A 17 10.30 -14.59 -2.82
N LEU A 18 10.77 -15.43 -3.73
CA LEU A 18 11.47 -16.68 -3.37
C LEU A 18 12.80 -16.39 -2.66
N ALA A 19 13.61 -15.48 -3.20
CA ALA A 19 14.85 -15.08 -2.57
C ALA A 19 14.62 -14.40 -1.20
N ALA A 20 13.51 -13.67 -1.03
CA ALA A 20 13.13 -13.16 0.28
C ALA A 20 12.84 -14.31 1.26
N LEU A 21 12.03 -15.28 0.84
CA LEU A 21 11.67 -16.44 1.65
C LEU A 21 12.88 -17.28 2.07
N ASP A 22 13.86 -17.50 1.18
CA ASP A 22 15.09 -18.22 1.52
C ASP A 22 15.82 -17.62 2.73
N ARG A 23 15.65 -16.32 2.97
CA ARG A 23 16.30 -15.59 4.07
C ARG A 23 15.48 -15.57 5.35
N VAL A 24 14.14 -15.66 5.28
CA VAL A 24 13.25 -15.41 6.43
C VAL A 24 12.25 -16.53 6.71
N ALA A 25 12.15 -17.58 5.90
CA ALA A 25 11.07 -18.58 5.98
C ALA A 25 10.99 -19.31 7.33
N LEU A 26 12.12 -19.54 8.00
CA LEU A 26 12.20 -20.25 9.29
C LEU A 26 12.06 -19.33 10.52
N ARG A 27 11.90 -18.02 10.29
CA ARG A 27 11.86 -17.01 11.36
C ARG A 27 10.41 -16.65 11.71
N GLU A 28 10.20 -16.46 13.01
CA GLU A 28 8.89 -16.14 13.60
C GLU A 28 8.88 -14.77 14.34
N ASP A 29 9.96 -13.99 14.25
CA ASP A 29 9.96 -12.61 14.71
C ASP A 29 9.10 -11.69 13.82
N ALA A 30 8.64 -10.57 14.38
CA ALA A 30 7.67 -9.70 13.72
C ALA A 30 8.14 -9.19 12.33
N PRO A 31 9.38 -8.68 12.14
CA PRO A 31 9.90 -8.35 10.82
C PRO A 31 9.85 -9.50 9.81
N ALA A 32 10.30 -10.69 10.22
CA ALA A 32 10.29 -11.86 9.34
C ALA A 32 8.87 -12.27 8.92
N LEU A 33 7.92 -12.25 9.87
CA LEU A 33 6.51 -12.52 9.58
C LEU A 33 5.92 -11.52 8.59
N ALA A 34 6.23 -10.22 8.73
CA ALA A 34 5.78 -9.18 7.82
C ALA A 34 6.30 -9.42 6.39
N LEU A 35 7.60 -9.69 6.25
CA LEU A 35 8.22 -9.94 4.95
C LEU A 35 7.71 -11.22 4.29
N ARG A 36 7.50 -12.30 5.06
CA ARG A 36 6.85 -13.51 4.55
C ARG A 36 5.43 -13.23 4.08
N GLY A 37 4.67 -12.40 4.81
CA GLY A 37 3.33 -11.99 4.39
C GLY A 37 3.33 -11.25 3.05
N ILE A 38 4.24 -10.30 2.85
CA ILE A 38 4.42 -9.59 1.58
C ILE A 38 4.84 -10.57 0.46
N ALA A 39 5.76 -11.50 0.74
CA ALA A 39 6.19 -12.51 -0.22
C ALA A 39 5.01 -13.39 -0.69
N MET A 40 4.17 -13.86 0.24
CA MET A 40 2.98 -14.64 -0.07
C MET A 40 1.99 -13.83 -0.93
N ALA A 41 1.83 -12.53 -0.65
CA ALA A 41 0.99 -11.65 -1.45
C ALA A 41 1.50 -11.50 -2.89
N GLN A 42 2.82 -11.36 -3.08
CA GLN A 42 3.44 -11.32 -4.42
C GLN A 42 3.29 -12.65 -5.18
N LEU A 43 3.20 -13.77 -4.48
CA LEU A 43 2.94 -15.10 -5.04
C LEU A 43 1.44 -15.39 -5.27
N GLY A 44 0.54 -14.49 -4.84
CA GLY A 44 -0.90 -14.63 -5.00
C GLY A 44 -1.63 -15.39 -3.88
N ASP A 45 -0.93 -15.83 -2.83
CA ASP A 45 -1.55 -16.44 -1.65
C ASP A 45 -1.97 -15.37 -0.64
N PHE A 46 -3.12 -14.73 -0.93
CA PHE A 46 -3.63 -13.61 -0.16
C PHE A 46 -4.12 -13.99 1.24
N ASP A 47 -4.68 -15.19 1.41
CA ASP A 47 -5.18 -15.65 2.70
C ASP A 47 -4.01 -15.87 3.66
N ARG A 48 -2.95 -16.54 3.19
CA ARG A 48 -1.74 -16.73 4.00
C ARG A 48 -1.05 -15.40 4.29
N ALA A 49 -0.98 -14.51 3.31
CA ALA A 49 -0.40 -13.19 3.47
C ALA A 49 -1.09 -12.38 4.59
N LYS A 50 -2.43 -12.30 4.58
CA LYS A 50 -3.21 -11.61 5.62
C LYS A 50 -2.94 -12.18 7.01
N VAL A 51 -2.91 -13.51 7.15
CA VAL A 51 -2.62 -14.15 8.45
C VAL A 51 -1.24 -13.76 8.97
N LEU A 52 -0.21 -13.80 8.11
CA LEU A 52 1.16 -13.45 8.48
C LEU A 52 1.30 -11.97 8.86
N LEU A 53 0.72 -11.05 8.09
CA LEU A 53 0.77 -9.62 8.37
C LEU A 53 0.05 -9.26 9.68
N ARG A 54 -1.09 -9.87 9.97
CA ARG A 54 -1.80 -9.68 11.25
C ARG A 54 -0.99 -10.19 12.43
N ARG A 55 -0.34 -11.35 12.29
CA ARG A 55 0.57 -11.89 13.30
C ARG A 55 1.75 -10.95 13.52
N ALA A 56 2.37 -10.46 12.45
CA ALA A 56 3.45 -9.48 12.53
C ALA A 56 3.01 -8.20 13.24
N GLY A 57 1.88 -7.62 12.84
CA GLY A 57 1.32 -6.41 13.46
C GLY A 57 1.07 -6.53 14.96
N ARG A 58 0.68 -7.73 15.43
CA ARG A 58 0.50 -8.04 16.86
C ARG A 58 1.83 -8.30 17.59
N ALA A 59 2.84 -8.81 16.88
CA ALA A 59 4.14 -9.15 17.45
C ALA A 59 5.08 -7.94 17.58
N PHE A 60 4.89 -6.89 16.77
CA PHE A 60 5.62 -5.63 16.91
C PHE A 60 5.29 -4.92 18.23
N GLY A 61 6.32 -4.57 18.99
CA GLY A 61 6.20 -3.91 20.29
C GLY A 61 5.70 -2.46 20.17
N PRO A 62 5.25 -1.81 21.26
CA PRO A 62 4.59 -0.50 21.23
C PRO A 62 5.41 0.60 20.54
N LYS A 63 6.75 0.57 20.70
CA LYS A 63 7.70 1.52 20.10
C LYS A 63 7.85 1.35 18.57
N GLU A 64 7.42 0.24 18.01
CA GLU A 64 7.54 -0.08 16.57
C GLU A 64 6.29 0.36 15.78
N ALA A 65 5.82 1.59 16.04
CA ALA A 65 4.58 2.11 15.47
C ALA A 65 4.59 2.17 13.93
N VAL A 66 5.73 2.53 13.34
CA VAL A 66 5.93 2.57 11.88
C VAL A 66 5.80 1.17 11.27
N ALA A 67 6.40 0.14 11.87
CA ALA A 67 6.33 -1.23 11.37
C ALA A 67 4.90 -1.79 11.41
N ARG A 68 4.15 -1.50 12.50
CA ARG A 68 2.71 -1.83 12.57
C ARG A 68 1.90 -1.12 11.50
N ALA A 69 2.14 0.18 11.30
CA ALA A 69 1.45 0.94 10.28
C ALA A 69 1.70 0.40 8.86
N ARG A 70 2.94 0.00 8.54
CA ARG A 70 3.26 -0.67 7.27
C ARG A 70 2.52 -1.99 7.09
N CYS A 71 2.35 -2.79 8.15
CA CYS A 71 1.54 -4.02 8.08
C CYS A 71 0.09 -3.71 7.71
N VAL A 72 -0.51 -2.68 8.31
CA VAL A 72 -1.88 -2.23 7.99
C VAL A 72 -1.99 -1.80 6.53
N VAL A 73 -1.00 -1.07 6.01
CA VAL A 73 -0.96 -0.67 4.58
C VAL A 73 -0.84 -1.88 3.65
N ALA A 74 -0.03 -2.88 4.01
CA ALA A 74 0.08 -4.11 3.23
C ALA A 74 -1.24 -4.93 3.26
N GLU A 75 -1.89 -5.04 4.41
CA GLU A 75 -3.21 -5.70 4.52
C GLU A 75 -4.28 -4.99 3.69
N ALA A 76 -4.27 -3.65 3.70
CA ALA A 76 -5.16 -2.80 2.90
C ALA A 76 -4.99 -3.02 1.40
N GLU A 77 -3.75 -3.15 0.94
CA GLU A 77 -3.44 -3.42 -0.46
C GLU A 77 -3.96 -4.80 -0.88
N ILE A 78 -3.72 -5.82 -0.06
CA ILE A 78 -4.26 -7.16 -0.32
C ILE A 78 -5.78 -7.11 -0.36
N ALA A 79 -6.44 -6.45 0.61
CA ALA A 79 -7.90 -6.32 0.62
C ALA A 79 -8.42 -5.69 -0.68
N LEU A 80 -7.79 -4.61 -1.14
CA LEU A 80 -8.15 -3.93 -2.39
C LEU A 80 -7.99 -4.84 -3.61
N VAL A 81 -6.87 -5.56 -3.72
CA VAL A 81 -6.59 -6.50 -4.82
C VAL A 81 -7.56 -7.67 -4.80
N SER A 82 -7.88 -8.21 -3.63
CA SER A 82 -8.86 -9.29 -3.45
C SER A 82 -10.33 -8.82 -3.53
N ARG A 83 -10.60 -7.55 -3.84
CA ARG A 83 -11.96 -6.95 -3.87
C ARG A 83 -12.73 -7.04 -2.54
N ASP A 84 -12.02 -7.24 -1.44
CA ASP A 84 -12.57 -7.07 -0.11
C ASP A 84 -12.58 -5.56 0.20
N LEU A 85 -13.74 -4.92 0.03
CA LEU A 85 -13.91 -3.47 0.21
C LEU A 85 -14.51 -3.09 1.57
N GLY A 86 -14.88 -4.09 2.39
CA GLY A 86 -15.48 -3.91 3.72
C GLY A 86 -14.48 -3.62 4.83
N TRP A 87 -13.19 -3.58 4.51
CA TRP A 87 -12.11 -3.45 5.49
C TRP A 87 -12.09 -2.08 6.21
N PRO A 88 -11.53 -2.02 7.44
CA PRO A 88 -11.66 -0.84 8.31
C PRO A 88 -10.85 0.36 7.81
N SER A 89 -11.50 1.32 7.14
CA SER A 89 -10.84 2.52 6.60
C SER A 89 -10.17 3.38 7.67
N LYS A 90 -10.73 3.42 8.90
CA LYS A 90 -10.16 4.15 10.03
C LYS A 90 -8.77 3.65 10.43
N ALA A 91 -8.52 2.34 10.31
CA ALA A 91 -7.22 1.77 10.60
C ALA A 91 -6.18 2.23 9.58
N LEU A 92 -6.55 2.33 8.30
CA LEU A 92 -5.69 2.89 7.26
C LEU A 92 -5.37 4.36 7.52
N ASP A 93 -6.38 5.15 7.89
CA ASP A 93 -6.20 6.58 8.15
C ASP A 93 -5.23 6.80 9.33
N ALA A 94 -5.38 6.01 10.39
CA ALA A 94 -4.46 6.03 11.53
C ALA A 94 -3.03 5.58 11.13
N ALA A 95 -2.91 4.54 10.30
CA ALA A 95 -1.63 4.08 9.78
C ALA A 95 -0.96 5.15 8.92
N ARG A 96 -1.69 5.77 7.98
CA ARG A 96 -1.21 6.88 7.15
C ARG A 96 -0.70 8.04 8.02
N SER A 97 -1.50 8.51 8.99
CA SER A 97 -1.08 9.59 9.89
C SER A 97 0.18 9.23 10.69
N THR A 98 0.30 7.98 11.13
CA THR A 98 1.50 7.49 11.82
C THR A 98 2.72 7.55 10.90
N LEU A 99 2.59 7.09 9.65
CA LEU A 99 3.67 7.08 8.67
C LEU A 99 4.12 8.50 8.32
N GLU A 100 3.18 9.42 8.09
CA GLU A 100 3.48 10.84 7.81
C GLU A 100 4.25 11.48 8.97
N LYS A 101 3.78 11.30 10.21
CA LYS A 101 4.42 11.84 11.42
C LYS A 101 5.86 11.37 11.61
N HIS A 102 6.17 10.16 11.17
CA HIS A 102 7.50 9.56 11.30
C HIS A 102 8.35 9.70 10.02
N GLY A 103 7.88 10.44 9.01
CA GLY A 103 8.63 10.73 7.79
C GLY A 103 8.63 9.61 6.74
N ASP A 104 7.84 8.57 6.91
CA ASP A 104 7.69 7.48 5.93
C ASP A 104 6.71 7.88 4.81
N ARG A 105 7.14 8.86 4.01
CA ARG A 105 6.30 9.54 3.01
C ARG A 105 5.82 8.60 1.90
N LEU A 106 6.64 7.62 1.50
CA LEU A 106 6.27 6.66 0.47
C LEU A 106 5.08 5.80 0.91
N ASN A 107 5.16 5.18 2.08
CA ASN A 107 4.06 4.34 2.57
C ASN A 107 2.82 5.17 2.94
N ALA A 108 3.00 6.40 3.39
CA ALA A 108 1.89 7.34 3.60
C ALA A 108 1.16 7.68 2.29
N ALA A 109 1.91 8.01 1.23
CA ALA A 109 1.35 8.29 -0.09
C ALA A 109 0.62 7.07 -0.66
N HIS A 110 1.22 5.87 -0.50
CA HIS A 110 0.60 4.61 -0.92
C HIS A 110 -0.71 4.34 -0.17
N ALA A 111 -0.73 4.53 1.15
CA ALA A 111 -1.95 4.39 1.96
C ALA A 111 -3.07 5.35 1.50
N GLY A 112 -2.72 6.61 1.19
CA GLY A 112 -3.65 7.57 0.62
C GLY A 112 -4.19 7.13 -0.75
N HIS A 113 -3.31 6.62 -1.61
CA HIS A 113 -3.70 6.10 -2.93
C HIS A 113 -4.63 4.87 -2.83
N LEU A 114 -4.37 3.94 -1.91
CA LEU A 114 -5.25 2.79 -1.63
C LEU A 114 -6.65 3.26 -1.18
N LYS A 115 -6.72 4.30 -0.35
CA LYS A 115 -8.00 4.91 0.06
C LYS A 115 -8.76 5.48 -1.12
N VAL A 116 -8.11 6.26 -1.98
CA VAL A 116 -8.72 6.81 -3.21
C VAL A 116 -9.28 5.68 -4.05
N ARG A 117 -8.47 4.65 -4.35
CA ARG A 117 -8.92 3.50 -5.16
C ARG A 117 -10.12 2.80 -4.55
N ARG A 118 -10.13 2.58 -3.24
CA ARG A 118 -11.30 2.00 -2.54
C ARG A 118 -12.55 2.87 -2.73
N LEU A 119 -12.45 4.17 -2.48
CA LEU A 119 -13.57 5.12 -2.59
C LEU A 119 -14.16 5.13 -4.00
N LEU A 120 -13.30 5.11 -5.03
CA LEU A 120 -13.74 5.00 -6.43
C LEU A 120 -14.49 3.71 -6.72
N LEU A 121 -14.06 2.59 -6.15
CA LEU A 121 -14.73 1.30 -6.35
C LEU A 121 -16.09 1.21 -5.69
N ILE A 122 -16.30 1.91 -4.57
CA ILE A 122 -17.60 1.97 -3.88
C ILE A 122 -18.45 3.17 -4.28
N GLY A 123 -18.06 3.92 -5.31
CA GLY A 123 -18.83 5.04 -5.87
C GLY A 123 -18.82 6.34 -5.05
N ARG A 124 -17.91 6.47 -4.07
CA ARG A 124 -17.80 7.66 -3.20
C ARG A 124 -16.87 8.71 -3.83
N LEU A 125 -17.35 9.37 -4.88
CA LEU A 125 -16.53 10.26 -5.73
C LEU A 125 -16.06 11.53 -5.03
N ASP A 126 -16.92 12.20 -4.25
CA ASP A 126 -16.56 13.44 -3.56
C ASP A 126 -15.41 13.20 -2.58
N GLU A 127 -15.53 12.19 -1.72
CA GLU A 127 -14.46 11.83 -0.79
C GLU A 127 -13.18 11.38 -1.49
N ALA A 128 -13.29 10.72 -2.65
CA ALA A 128 -12.10 10.32 -3.42
C ALA A 128 -11.36 11.56 -3.94
N GLU A 129 -12.08 12.58 -4.41
CA GLU A 129 -11.55 13.87 -4.86
C GLU A 129 -10.91 14.63 -3.69
N ASP A 130 -11.55 14.65 -2.51
CA ASP A 130 -11.00 15.27 -1.29
C ASP A 130 -9.68 14.63 -0.83
N VAL A 131 -9.64 13.29 -0.77
CA VAL A 131 -8.42 12.57 -0.36
C VAL A 131 -7.31 12.79 -1.38
N LEU A 132 -7.64 12.81 -2.67
CA LEU A 132 -6.68 13.02 -3.76
C LEU A 132 -6.08 14.43 -3.72
N ALA A 133 -6.88 15.46 -3.43
CA ALA A 133 -6.43 16.84 -3.33
C ALA A 133 -5.39 17.05 -2.20
N GLY A 134 -5.46 16.25 -1.14
CA GLY A 134 -4.52 16.26 -0.02
C GLY A 134 -3.39 15.23 -0.11
N LEU A 135 -3.16 14.62 -1.27
CA LEU A 135 -2.13 13.59 -1.47
C LEU A 135 -0.95 14.15 -2.24
N ASP A 136 0.26 13.97 -1.73
CA ASP A 136 1.50 14.20 -2.48
C ASP A 136 1.92 12.90 -3.19
N PRO A 137 1.83 12.81 -4.53
CA PRO A 137 2.27 11.63 -5.27
C PRO A 137 3.78 11.60 -5.52
N SER A 138 4.53 12.65 -5.17
CA SER A 138 5.99 12.74 -5.42
C SER A 138 6.82 11.57 -4.88
N PRO A 139 6.49 10.94 -3.73
CA PRO A 139 7.26 9.81 -3.21
C PRO A 139 6.92 8.47 -3.86
N LEU A 140 5.88 8.41 -4.71
CA LEU A 140 5.43 7.16 -5.32
C LEU A 140 6.39 6.72 -6.43
N PRO A 141 6.69 5.40 -6.53
CA PRO A 141 7.43 4.85 -7.65
C PRO A 141 6.63 4.97 -8.96
N PRO A 142 7.28 4.91 -10.14
CA PRO A 142 6.67 5.05 -11.46
C PRO A 142 5.31 4.35 -11.63
N ALA A 143 5.26 3.05 -11.36
CA ALA A 143 4.02 2.26 -11.50
C ALA A 143 2.88 2.76 -10.60
N SER A 144 3.19 3.13 -9.36
CA SER A 144 2.19 3.69 -8.42
C SER A 144 1.78 5.11 -8.79
N ARG A 145 2.69 5.89 -9.39
CA ARG A 145 2.37 7.22 -9.93
C ARG A 145 1.45 7.12 -11.13
N ALA A 146 1.71 6.20 -12.06
CA ALA A 146 0.80 5.91 -13.16
C ALA A 146 -0.59 5.52 -12.63
N ALA A 147 -0.67 4.65 -11.62
CA ALA A 147 -1.93 4.28 -10.98
C ALA A 147 -2.64 5.46 -10.31
N HIS A 148 -1.88 6.38 -9.67
CA HIS A 148 -2.41 7.64 -9.13
C HIS A 148 -3.06 8.49 -10.22
N GLU A 149 -2.36 8.72 -11.32
CA GLU A 149 -2.89 9.50 -12.45
C GLU A 149 -4.10 8.83 -13.11
N LEU A 150 -4.14 7.50 -13.17
CA LEU A 150 -5.33 6.77 -13.61
C LEU A 150 -6.53 6.99 -12.68
N ALA A 151 -6.30 7.14 -11.37
CA ALA A 151 -7.36 7.49 -10.42
C ALA A 151 -7.86 8.94 -10.64
N VAL A 152 -6.95 9.89 -10.89
CA VAL A 152 -7.27 11.28 -11.27
C VAL A 152 -8.13 11.28 -12.54
N ALA A 153 -7.71 10.57 -13.58
CA ALA A 153 -8.44 10.43 -14.84
C ALA A 153 -9.83 9.84 -14.61
N GLY A 154 -9.92 8.77 -13.81
CA GLY A 154 -11.19 8.11 -13.49
C GLY A 154 -12.18 8.99 -12.72
N ILE A 155 -11.70 9.91 -11.88
CA ILE A 155 -12.55 10.92 -11.23
C ILE A 155 -13.02 11.94 -12.28
N ALA A 156 -12.08 12.50 -13.04
CA ALA A 156 -12.37 13.53 -14.03
C ALA A 156 -13.38 13.05 -15.10
N MET A 157 -13.28 11.81 -15.56
CA MET A 157 -14.23 11.21 -16.51
C MET A 157 -15.64 11.13 -15.93
N ARG A 158 -15.80 10.67 -14.69
CA ARG A 158 -17.11 10.56 -14.02
C ARG A 158 -17.75 11.92 -13.70
N ARG A 159 -16.92 12.97 -13.64
CA ARG A 159 -17.36 14.38 -13.52
C ARG A 159 -17.54 15.07 -14.87
N LEU A 160 -17.39 14.37 -15.99
CA LEU A 160 -17.43 14.92 -17.35
C LEU A 160 -16.39 16.03 -17.60
N LYS A 161 -15.31 16.08 -16.82
CA LYS A 161 -14.17 17.00 -16.99
C LYS A 161 -13.19 16.43 -18.04
N THR A 162 -13.61 16.39 -19.30
CA THR A 162 -12.89 15.70 -20.40
C THR A 162 -11.44 16.16 -20.60
N LYS A 163 -11.16 17.47 -20.51
CA LYS A 163 -9.80 18.02 -20.64
C LYS A 163 -8.87 17.51 -19.53
N ALA A 164 -9.33 17.57 -18.27
CA ALA A 164 -8.58 17.06 -17.12
C ALA A 164 -8.37 15.54 -17.21
N ALA A 165 -9.39 14.80 -17.65
CA ALA A 165 -9.27 13.36 -17.85
C ALA A 165 -8.17 12.99 -18.86
N ARG A 166 -8.13 13.68 -20.02
CA ARG A 166 -7.08 13.45 -21.02
C ARG A 166 -5.69 13.81 -20.51
N ALA A 167 -5.56 14.95 -19.82
CA ALA A 167 -4.29 15.34 -19.23
C ALA A 167 -3.77 14.27 -18.25
N ALA A 168 -4.62 13.79 -17.35
CA ALA A 168 -4.27 12.74 -16.39
C ALA A 168 -3.87 11.41 -17.07
N LEU A 169 -4.54 11.02 -18.16
CA LEU A 169 -4.12 9.85 -18.94
C LEU A 169 -2.73 10.04 -19.58
N GLU A 170 -2.43 11.24 -20.08
CA GLU A 170 -1.10 11.55 -20.59
C GLU A 170 -0.05 11.50 -19.48
N TRP A 171 -0.32 12.08 -18.31
CA TRP A 171 0.57 11.96 -17.15
C TRP A 171 0.79 10.50 -16.73
N ALA A 172 -0.27 9.68 -16.72
CA ALA A 172 -0.16 8.25 -16.44
C ALA A 172 0.74 7.51 -17.44
N ARG A 173 0.74 7.91 -18.71
CA ARG A 173 1.56 7.32 -19.78
C ARG A 173 3.05 7.67 -19.64
N HIS A 174 3.39 8.79 -19.02
CA HIS A 174 4.77 9.26 -18.86
C HIS A 174 5.38 8.94 -17.48
N ALA A 175 4.57 8.45 -16.54
CA ALA A 175 4.97 8.14 -15.17
C ALA A 175 5.86 6.89 -15.09
#